data_AF-A0A914F2Q1-F1
#
_entry.id   AF-A0A914F2Q1-F1
#
_cell.length_a   1.000
_cell.length_b   1.000
_cell.length_c   1.000
_cell.angle_alpha   90.00
_cell.angle_beta   90.00
_cell.angle_gamma   90.00
#
_symmetry.space_group_name_H-M   'P 1'
#
loop_
_entity.id
_entity.type
_entity.pdbx_description
1 polymer ?
#
loop_
_entity_poly.entity_id
_entity_poly.type
_entity_poly.pdbx_seq_one_letter_code
_entity_poly.pdbx_strand_id
1 'polypeptide(L)' 'MSPCEHSEKVAEGKSSHTLLLSGKFRSGQDVVAKVRLALDPSDNSVTMNIIVRGEDKDISEVIANAIS' A
#
# COMPACT_ATOMS: atom_id res chain seq x y z
N MET A 1 4.94 7.97 -3.63
CA MET A 1 4.87 7.69 -2.17
C MET A 1 6.14 6.95 -1.80
N SER A 2 6.59 7.09 -0.56
CA SER A 2 7.78 6.44 -0.03
C SER A 2 7.40 5.39 1.02
N PRO A 3 8.14 4.27 1.10
CA PRO A 3 7.94 3.28 2.15
C PRO A 3 8.29 3.87 3.52
N CYS A 4 7.53 3.47 4.52
CA CYS A 4 7.73 3.88 5.91
C CYS A 4 8.21 2.69 6.74
N GLU A 5 8.93 2.95 7.83
CA GLU A 5 9.25 1.94 8.85
C GLU A 5 9.98 0.69 8.32
N HIS A 6 10.76 0.84 7.24
CA HIS A 6 11.43 -0.28 6.54
C HIS A 6 10.48 -1.35 6.00
N SER A 7 9.21 -1.01 5.86
CA SER A 7 8.16 -1.91 5.37
C SER A 7 8.32 -2.27 3.89
N GLU A 8 9.31 -1.74 3.17
CA GLU A 8 9.70 -2.23 1.83
C GLU A 8 10.40 -3.60 1.88
N LYS A 9 10.94 -3.99 3.05
CA LYS A 9 11.68 -5.25 3.20
C LYS A 9 10.75 -6.35 3.70
N VAL A 10 10.54 -7.36 2.87
CA VAL A 10 9.86 -8.59 3.27
C VAL A 10 10.81 -9.45 4.09
N ALA A 11 10.38 -9.90 5.26
CA ALA A 11 11.17 -10.82 6.07
C ALA A 11 11.24 -12.21 5.41
N GLU A 12 12.40 -12.86 5.48
CA GLU A 12 12.62 -14.17 4.86
C GLU A 12 11.63 -15.23 5.39
N GLY A 13 11.15 -16.08 4.50
CA GLY A 13 10.19 -17.15 4.83
C GLY A 13 8.78 -16.67 5.18
N LYS A 14 8.44 -15.39 4.98
CA LYS A 14 7.08 -14.88 5.20
C LYS A 14 6.25 -14.92 3.92
N SER A 15 5.04 -15.47 4.03
CA SER A 15 4.00 -15.45 2.98
C SER A 15 2.99 -14.31 3.16
N SER A 16 3.14 -13.48 4.20
CA SER A 16 2.30 -12.31 4.44
C SER A 16 3.15 -11.10 4.77
N HIS A 17 2.78 -9.94 4.26
CA HIS A 17 3.55 -8.71 4.45
C HIS A 17 2.63 -7.50 4.59
N THR A 18 3.08 -6.47 5.32
CA THR A 18 2.41 -5.16 5.37
C THR A 18 3.37 -4.09 4.90
N LEU A 19 3.03 -3.44 3.79
CA LEU A 19 3.73 -2.28 3.25
C LEU A 19 3.00 -1.00 3.70
N LEU A 20 3.75 -0.07 4.30
CA LEU A 20 3.28 1.24 4.74
C LEU A 20 3.87 2.30 3.81
N LEU A 21 3.01 3.15 3.27
CA LEU A 21 3.39 4.20 2.33
C LEU A 21 2.91 5.56 2.84
N SER A 22 3.74 6.58 2.67
CA SER A 22 3.37 7.98 2.88
C SER A 22 3.83 8.83 1.69
N GLY A 23 3.13 9.93 1.44
CA GLY A 23 3.52 10.89 0.42
C GLY A 23 2.61 12.09 0.39
N LYS A 24 2.92 13.02 -0.52
CA LYS A 24 2.08 14.20 -0.80
C LYS A 24 1.34 13.99 -2.11
N PHE A 25 0.06 14.36 -2.14
CA PHE A 25 -0.67 14.54 -3.41
C PHE A 25 -0.21 15.81 -4.11
N ARG A 26 -0.56 16.00 -5.40
CA ARG A 26 -0.16 17.17 -6.19
C ARG A 26 -0.57 18.52 -5.57
N SER A 27 -1.60 18.53 -4.73
CA SER A 27 -2.07 19.70 -3.97
C SER A 27 -1.24 20.03 -2.73
N GLY A 28 -0.27 19.18 -2.35
CA GLY A 28 0.54 19.32 -1.14
C GLY A 28 -0.06 18.64 0.11
N GLN A 29 -1.23 18.01 -0.02
CA GLN A 29 -1.93 17.31 1.07
C GLN A 29 -1.33 15.94 1.33
N ASP A 30 -1.35 15.50 2.59
CA ASP A 30 -0.84 14.19 2.97
C ASP A 30 -1.72 13.05 2.47
N VAL A 31 -1.06 11.99 2.02
CA VAL A 31 -1.68 10.72 1.65
C VAL A 31 -0.87 9.59 2.26
N VAL A 32 -1.57 8.67 2.92
CA VAL A 32 -0.99 7.45 3.45
C VAL A 32 -1.74 6.24 2.90
N ALA A 33 -1.01 5.14 2.72
CA ALA A 33 -1.61 3.87 2.34
C ALA A 33 -1.02 2.74 3.17
N LYS A 34 -1.88 1.79 3.54
CA LYS A 34 -1.50 0.52 4.15
C LYS A 34 -1.91 -0.60 3.20
N VAL A 35 -0.93 -1.39 2.81
CA VAL A 35 -1.11 -2.50 1.87
C VAL A 35 -0.79 -3.79 2.60
N ARG A 36 -1.77 -4.69 2.69
CA ARG A 36 -1.59 -6.05 3.22
C ARG A 36 -1.50 -7.01 2.06
N LEU A 37 -0.41 -7.76 1.98
CA LEU A 37 -0.12 -8.70 0.92
C LEU A 37 -0.08 -10.12 1.50
N ALA A 38 -0.61 -11.08 0.73
CA ALA A 38 -0.52 -12.50 1.03
C ALA A 38 -0.11 -13.24 -0.26
N LEU A 39 0.95 -14.04 -0.17
CA LEU A 39 1.43 -14.93 -1.23
C LEU A 39 0.69 -16.26 -1.12
N ASP A 40 0.03 -16.67 -2.19
CA ASP A 40 -0.51 -18.02 -2.33
C ASP A 40 0.63 -18.98 -2.73
N PRO A 41 0.99 -19.97 -1.90
CA PRO A 41 2.07 -20.89 -2.20
C PRO A 41 1.73 -21.90 -3.31
N SER A 42 0.46 -22.03 -3.69
CA SER A 42 0.03 -23.00 -4.72
C SER A 42 0.37 -22.52 -6.14
N ASP A 43 0.30 -21.22 -6.40
CA ASP A 43 0.50 -20.62 -7.72
C ASP A 43 1.44 -19.39 -7.71
N ASN A 44 2.01 -19.04 -6.56
CA ASN A 44 2.83 -17.84 -6.33
C ASN A 44 2.12 -16.52 -6.66
N SER A 45 0.79 -16.49 -6.68
CA SER A 45 0.02 -15.27 -6.82
C SER A 45 0.04 -14.44 -5.53
N VAL A 46 -0.14 -13.13 -5.65
CA VAL A 46 -0.25 -12.23 -4.49
C VAL A 46 -1.65 -11.66 -4.44
N THR A 47 -2.36 -11.97 -3.36
CA THR A 47 -3.59 -11.27 -3.01
C THR A 47 -3.25 -10.03 -2.18
N MET A 48 -3.95 -8.93 -2.45
CA MET A 48 -3.70 -7.66 -1.80
C MET A 48 -4.98 -7.05 -1.26
N ASN A 49 -4.91 -6.51 -0.05
CA ASN A 49 -5.89 -5.56 0.49
C ASN A 49 -5.19 -4.21 0.71
N ILE A 50 -5.70 -3.16 0.06
CA ILE A 50 -5.18 -1.81 0.20
C ILE A 50 -6.20 -0.90 0.88
N ILE A 51 -5.70 -0.06 1.80
CA ILE A 51 -6.46 1.02 2.42
C ILE A 51 -5.69 2.31 2.19
N VAL A 52 -6.34 3.28 1.55
CA VAL A 52 -5.80 4.62 1.30
C VAL A 52 -6.52 5.64 2.17
N ARG A 53 -5.78 6.60 2.72
CA ARG A 53 -6.33 7.77 3.42
C ARG A 53 -5.61 9.03 2.93
N GLY A 54 -6.35 9.93 2.33
CA GLY A 54 -5.97 11.32 2.12
C GLY A 54 -6.81 12.26 2.98
N GLU A 55 -6.44 13.54 3.01
CA GLU A 55 -7.23 14.60 3.65
C GLU A 55 -8.61 14.81 2.98
N ASP A 56 -8.73 14.47 1.71
CA ASP A 56 -9.97 14.48 0.93
C ASP A 56 -10.29 13.06 0.40
N LYS A 57 -11.57 12.75 0.30
CA LYS A 57 -12.11 11.53 -0.31
C LYS A 57 -11.66 11.38 -1.75
N ASP A 58 -11.68 12.47 -2.52
CA ASP A 58 -11.29 12.43 -3.94
C ASP A 58 -9.83 12.00 -4.12
N ILE A 59 -8.95 12.44 -3.22
CA ILE A 59 -7.55 12.03 -3.22
C ILE A 59 -7.42 10.55 -2.91
N SER A 60 -8.18 10.07 -1.92
CA SER A 60 -8.20 8.65 -1.55
C SER A 60 -8.67 7.77 -2.71
N GLU A 61 -9.71 8.20 -3.43
CA GLU A 61 -10.26 7.49 -4.59
C GLU A 61 -9.30 7.48 -5.77
N VAL A 62 -8.69 8.61 -6.12
CA VAL A 62 -7.72 8.69 -7.23
C VAL A 62 -6.56 7.72 -7.01
N ILE A 63 -6.04 7.66 -5.78
CA ILE A 63 -4.90 6.79 -5.46
C ILE A 63 -5.33 5.32 -5.41
N ALA A 64 -6.50 5.00 -4.86
CA ALA A 64 -7.01 3.62 -4.84
C ALA A 64 -7.28 3.10 -6.27
N ASN A 65 -7.88 3.92 -7.13
CA ASN A 65 -8.23 3.55 -8.50
C ASN A 65 -7.01 3.44 -9.43
N ALA A 66 -5.88 4.06 -9.09
CA ALA A 66 -4.65 3.95 -9.88
C ALA A 66 -3.98 2.57 -9.80
N ILE A 67 -4.45 1.71 -8.88
CA ILE A 67 -3.86 0.40 -8.58
C ILE A 67 -4.76 -0.74 -9.09
N SER A 68 -6.07 -0.47 -9.23
CA SER A 68 -7.09 -1.42 -9.70
C SER A 68 -7.13 -1.56 -11.22
#